data_AF-A0A2A3JNW8-F1
#
_entry.id   AF-A0A2A3JNW8-F1
#
_cell.length_a   1.000
_cell.length_b   1.000
_cell.length_c   1.000
_cell.angle_alpha   90.00
_cell.angle_beta   90.00
_cell.angle_gamma   90.00
#
_symmetry.space_group_name_H-M   'P 1'
#
loop_
_entity.id
_entity.type
_entity.pdbx_description
1 polymer ?
#
loop_
_entity_poly.entity_id
_entity_poly.type
_entity_poly.pdbx_seq_one_letter_code
_entity_poly.pdbx_strand_id
1 'polypeptide(L)' 'MMEEDNEVVLAVSHGAACRKFMQYWEHTSSIRQKERIGNCCILKFEYENEEFKLVEI' A
#
# COMPACT_ATOMS: atom_id res chain seq x y z
N MET A 1 -6.23 -4.47 20.78
CA MET A 1 -7.12 -5.44 20.12
C MET A 1 -6.28 -6.15 19.08
N MET A 2 -6.00 -7.43 19.33
CA MET A 2 -5.47 -8.47 18.41
C MET A 2 -4.37 -8.06 17.43
N GLU A 3 -3.12 -8.09 17.89
CA GLU A 3 -1.97 -8.40 17.03
C GLU A 3 -2.03 -9.91 16.71
N GLU A 4 -2.65 -10.26 15.59
CA GLU A 4 -2.17 -11.43 14.85
C GLU A 4 -0.89 -11.00 14.14
N ASP A 5 0.23 -11.69 14.39
CA ASP A 5 1.47 -11.58 13.59
C ASP A 5 1.20 -12.08 12.16
N ASN A 6 0.40 -11.35 11.41
CA ASN A 6 0.18 -11.59 10.00
C ASN A 6 1.43 -11.12 9.25
N GLU A 7 2.34 -12.05 8.95
CA GLU A 7 3.57 -11.75 8.22
C GLU A 7 3.29 -11.15 6.84
N VAL A 8 2.16 -11.52 6.20
CA VAL A 8 1.73 -11.01 4.89
C VAL A 8 0.21 -10.92 4.80
N VAL A 9 -0.32 -9.75 4.46
CA VAL A 9 -1.76 -9.49 4.26
C VAL A 9 -2.05 -9.14 2.81
N LEU A 10 -3.03 -9.81 2.19
CA LEU A 10 -3.59 -9.42 0.89
C LEU A 10 -4.90 -8.66 1.08
N ALA A 11 -4.91 -7.38 0.69
CA ALA A 11 -6.11 -6.56 0.65
C ALA A 11 -6.51 -6.27 -0.82
N VAL A 12 -7.77 -6.55 -1.17
CA VAL A 12 -8.33 -6.28 -2.50
C VAL A 12 -9.32 -5.12 -2.41
N SER A 13 -9.13 -4.11 -3.26
CA SER A 13 -10.01 -2.93 -3.30
C SER A 13 -10.09 -2.34 -4.72
N HIS A 14 -10.79 -1.21 -4.86
CA HIS A 14 -10.91 -0.49 -6.11
C HIS A 14 -9.76 0.51 -6.32
N GLY A 15 -9.46 0.84 -7.58
CA GLY A 15 -8.33 1.69 -7.93
C GLY A 15 -8.32 3.06 -7.25
N ALA A 16 -9.48 3.67 -6.99
CA ALA A 16 -9.57 4.93 -6.27
C ALA A 16 -9.15 4.81 -4.79
N ALA A 17 -9.56 3.72 -4.11
CA ALA A 17 -9.16 3.45 -2.74
C ALA A 17 -7.66 3.16 -2.65
N CYS A 18 -7.15 2.30 -3.54
CA CYS A 18 -5.71 2.02 -3.62
C CYS A 18 -4.89 3.30 -3.87
N ARG A 19 -5.35 4.17 -4.78
CA ARG A 19 -4.70 5.46 -5.08
C ARG A 19 -4.67 6.36 -3.85
N LYS A 20 -5.78 6.48 -3.12
CA LYS A 20 -5.88 7.33 -1.93
C LYS A 20 -5.01 6.82 -0.78
N PHE A 21 -5.00 5.51 -0.55
CA PHE A 21 -4.14 4.89 0.46
C PHE A 21 -2.65 5.15 0.15
N MET A 22 -2.24 4.90 -1.10
CA MET A 22 -0.87 5.18 -1.55
C MET A 22 -0.50 6.67 -1.43
N GLN A 23 -1.42 7.59 -1.75
CA GLN A 23 -1.18 9.03 -1.63
C GLN A 23 -1.05 9.48 -0.17
N TYR A 24 -1.83 8.91 0.73
CA TYR A 24 -1.75 9.20 2.16
C TYR A 24 -0.36 8.86 2.71
N TRP A 25 0.19 7.71 2.31
CA TRP A 25 1.53 7.22 2.69
C TRP A 25 2.65 7.63 1.72
N GLU A 26 2.43 8.64 0.87
CA GLU A 26 3.45 9.09 -0.09
C GLU A 26 4.69 9.68 0.61
N HIS A 27 4.50 10.24 1.81
CA HIS A 27 5.54 10.89 2.60
C HIS A 27 6.58 9.94 3.22
N THR A 28 6.21 8.68 3.44
CA THR A 28 7.09 7.60 3.94
C THR A 28 7.67 6.74 2.82
N SER A 29 7.14 6.89 1.60
CA SER A 29 7.44 6.03 0.46
C SER A 29 8.54 6.60 -0.43
N SER A 30 9.52 5.78 -0.82
CA SER A 30 10.56 6.18 -1.78
C SER A 30 10.12 6.04 -3.24
N ILE A 31 9.00 5.37 -3.48
CA ILE A 31 8.45 5.09 -4.81
C ILE A 31 7.18 5.91 -5.01
N ARG A 32 7.05 6.50 -6.20
CA ARG A 32 5.90 7.29 -6.58
C ARG A 32 5.26 6.74 -7.84
N GLN A 33 4.06 6.16 -7.72
CA GLN A 33 3.30 5.74 -8.90
C GLN A 33 2.72 6.95 -9.62
N LYS A 34 3.27 7.29 -10.78
CA LYS A 34 2.77 8.39 -11.63
C LYS A 34 1.73 7.91 -12.65
N GLU A 35 1.83 6.65 -13.05
CA GLU A 35 0.94 6.05 -14.05
C GLU A 35 -0.42 5.64 -13.46
N ARG A 36 -1.38 5.39 -14.36
CA ARG A 36 -2.72 4.91 -14.02
C ARG A 36 -2.64 3.55 -13.32
N ILE A 37 -3.35 3.39 -12.20
CA ILE A 37 -3.56 2.08 -11.56
C ILE A 37 -4.56 1.30 -12.42
N GLY A 38 -4.08 0.26 -13.09
CA GLY A 38 -4.89 -0.66 -13.88
C GLY A 38 -5.49 -1.79 -13.04
N ASN A 39 -6.35 -2.59 -13.69
CA ASN A 39 -6.89 -3.79 -13.06
C ASN A 39 -5.76 -4.77 -12.70
N CYS A 40 -5.90 -5.44 -11.56
CA CYS A 40 -4.93 -6.43 -11.05
C CYS A 40 -3.52 -5.86 -10.74
N CYS A 41 -3.36 -4.53 -10.67
CA CYS A 41 -2.13 -3.91 -10.17
C CYS A 41 -1.88 -4.32 -8.71
N ILE A 42 -0.62 -4.62 -8.37
CA ILE A 42 -0.20 -5.01 -7.03
C ILE A 42 0.59 -3.85 -6.44
N LEU A 43 0.19 -3.37 -5.26
CA LEU A 43 0.94 -2.37 -4.52
C LEU A 43 1.46 -3.05 -3.25
N LYS A 44 2.77 -3.21 -3.14
CA LYS A 44 3.38 -3.86 -1.99
C LYS A 44 3.82 -2.82 -0.97
N PHE A 45 3.29 -2.95 0.24
CA PHE A 45 3.67 -2.09 1.36
C PHE A 45 4.35 -2.92 2.45
N GLU A 46 5.37 -2.34 3.06
CA GLU A 46 5.87 -2.75 4.36
C GLU A 46 5.14 -1.94 5.43
N TYR A 47 4.84 -2.56 6.57
CA TYR A 47 4.22 -1.90 7.72
C TYR A 47 5.13 -2.02 8.94
N GLU A 48 5.56 -0.88 9.47
CA GLU A 48 6.42 -0.80 10.64
C GLU A 48 6.11 0.50 11.40
N ASN A 49 6.10 0.46 12.74
CA ASN A 49 5.87 1.64 13.60
C ASN A 49 4.61 2.44 13.24
N GLU A 50 3.50 1.74 12.93
CA GLU A 50 2.22 2.33 12.52
C GLU A 50 2.23 3.08 11.17
N GLU A 51 3.30 2.93 10.39
CA GLU A 51 3.46 3.56 9.09
C GLU A 51 3.52 2.52 7.97
N PHE A 52 2.93 2.86 6.81
CA PHE A 52 3.10 2.06 5.59
C PHE A 52 4.13 2.69 4.68
N LYS A 53 4.93 1.87 4.01
CA LYS A 53 5.90 2.29 3.00
C LYS A 53 5.73 1.49 1.72
N LEU A 54 5.47 2.16 0.60
CA LEU A 54 5.41 1.52 -0.71
C LEU A 54 6.82 1.10 -1.15
N VAL A 55 7.02 -0.20 -1.36
CA VAL A 55 8.31 -0.79 -1.74
C VAL A 55 8.31 -1.43 -3.13
N GLU A 56 7.13 -1.70 -3.70
CA GLU A 56 6.99 -2.31 -5.03
C GLU A 56 5.62 -1.98 -5.66
N ILE A 57 5.54 -1.93 -6.99
CA ILE A 57 4.35 -1.66 -7.83
C ILE A 57 4.32 -2.67 -8.98
#